data_AF-A0A3M1T570-F1
#
_entry.id   AF-A0A3M1T570-F1
#
_cell.length_a   1.000
_cell.length_b   1.000
_cell.length_c   1.000
_cell.angle_alpha   90.00
_cell.angle_beta   90.00
_cell.angle_gamma   90.00
#
_symmetry.space_group_name_H-M   'P 1'
#
loop_
_entity.id
_entity.type
_entity.pdbx_description
1 polymer ?
#
loop_
_entity_poly.entity_id
_entity_poly.type
_entity_poly.pdbx_seq_one_letter_code
_entity_poly.pdbx_strand_id
1 'polypeptide(L)'
;MNDRTKSWGLMALQLGVLFATLVFSVATSTLPTCSSDADCPPGDVCRANYCQPAGLPPTTTRCGDNTCLSGEFCCNPSCGICAPEGGVCTQEICNPACNSDADCGQGEACLDGYCFKGERCGDNFCSEGTQCCNALSGICAAPGEVCAQ
;
A
#
# COMPACT_ATOMS: atom_id res chain seq x y z
N MET A 1 24.13 6.56 75.47
CA MET A 1 23.09 5.74 74.83
C MET A 1 22.44 6.52 73.70
N ASN A 2 22.54 5.99 72.48
CA ASN A 2 21.56 6.04 71.39
C ASN A 2 20.91 7.39 70.98
N ASP A 3 21.51 8.10 70.02
CA ASP A 3 20.78 9.12 69.23
C ASP A 3 21.12 9.14 67.72
N ARG A 4 22.04 8.31 67.24
CA ARG A 4 22.41 8.27 65.80
C ARG A 4 21.61 7.26 64.97
N THR A 5 20.80 6.41 65.58
CA THR A 5 20.00 5.39 64.89
C THR A 5 18.67 5.94 64.36
N LYS A 6 18.18 7.09 64.89
CA LYS A 6 16.87 7.65 64.55
C LYS A 6 16.84 8.48 63.27
N SER A 7 17.97 9.09 62.89
CA SER A 7 18.08 9.96 61.71
C SER A 7 18.18 9.18 60.39
N TRP A 8 18.79 7.99 60.41
CA TRP A 8 18.94 7.13 59.22
C TRP A 8 17.61 6.46 58.82
N GLY A 9 16.72 6.19 59.79
CA GLY A 9 15.40 5.61 59.53
C GLY A 9 14.46 6.55 58.78
N LEU A 10 14.55 7.86 59.03
CA LEU A 10 13.68 8.87 58.39
C LEU A 10 14.15 9.23 56.96
N MET A 11 15.46 9.29 56.71
CA MET A 11 15.97 9.51 55.35
C MET A 11 15.75 8.31 54.42
N ALA A 12 15.85 7.08 54.95
CA ALA A 12 15.55 5.87 54.19
C ALA A 12 14.06 5.75 53.83
N LEU A 13 13.16 6.21 54.71
CA LEU A 13 11.72 6.24 54.44
C LEU A 13 11.35 7.29 53.37
N GLN A 14 11.97 8.48 53.38
CA GLN A 14 11.66 9.53 52.40
C GLN A 14 12.20 9.24 51.00
N LEU A 15 13.37 8.60 50.87
CA LEU A 15 13.90 8.15 49.58
C LEU A 15 13.16 6.92 49.03
N GLY A 16 12.65 6.04 49.91
CA GLY A 16 11.81 4.90 49.51
C GLY A 16 10.42 5.29 48.98
N VAL A 17 9.82 6.34 49.54
CA VAL A 17 8.51 6.86 49.06
C VAL A 17 8.64 7.55 47.70
N LEU A 18 9.76 8.20 47.41
CA LEU A 18 10.04 8.80 46.10
C LEU A 18 10.35 7.77 45.01
N PHE A 19 10.90 6.60 45.36
CA PHE A 19 11.12 5.51 44.39
C PHE A 19 9.84 4.71 44.10
N ALA A 20 8.91 4.62 45.05
CA ALA A 20 7.64 3.92 44.87
C ALA A 20 6.66 4.66 43.94
N THR A 21 6.78 5.98 43.79
CA THR A 21 5.96 6.76 42.86
C THR A 21 6.54 6.82 41.44
N LEU A 22 7.79 6.40 41.23
CA LEU A 22 8.47 6.43 39.92
C LEU A 22 8.22 5.18 39.05
N VAL A 23 7.51 4.16 39.56
CA VAL A 23 7.29 2.87 38.86
C VAL A 23 5.82 2.51 38.55
N PHE A 24 4.85 3.38 38.82
CA PHE A 24 3.45 3.12 38.46
C PHE A 24 2.83 4.27 37.67
N SER A 25 3.35 4.49 36.47
CA SER A 25 2.53 4.95 35.35
C SER A 25 2.69 3.97 34.21
N VAL A 26 2.39 2.70 34.47
CA VAL A 26 1.71 1.92 33.44
C VAL A 26 0.42 2.67 33.17
N ALA A 27 0.38 3.42 32.07
CA ALA A 27 -0.88 3.82 31.47
C ALA A 27 -1.63 2.53 31.21
N THR A 28 -2.47 2.12 32.16
CA THR A 28 -3.37 1.01 31.98
C THR A 28 -4.27 1.42 30.83
N SER A 29 -4.02 0.83 29.67
CA SER A 29 -4.81 1.04 28.46
C SER A 29 -6.19 0.37 28.63
N THR A 30 -6.91 0.75 29.68
CA THR A 30 -8.31 0.39 29.86
C THR A 30 -9.10 1.28 28.91
N LEU A 31 -9.52 0.70 27.78
CA LEU A 31 -10.39 1.42 26.85
C LEU A 31 -11.66 1.84 27.60
N PRO A 32 -12.16 3.07 27.39
CA PRO A 32 -13.38 3.52 28.04
C PRO A 32 -14.54 2.63 27.65
N THR A 33 -15.37 2.28 28.61
CA THR A 33 -16.56 1.46 28.37
C THR A 33 -17.70 2.31 27.84
N CYS A 34 -18.55 1.74 27.00
CA CYS A 34 -19.66 2.44 26.36
C CYS A 34 -20.90 1.56 26.27
N SER A 35 -22.06 2.20 26.11
CA SER A 35 -23.35 1.56 25.78
C SER A 35 -23.85 1.95 24.40
N SER A 36 -23.37 3.08 23.87
CA SER A 36 -23.65 3.61 22.54
C SER A 36 -22.47 4.46 22.03
N ASP A 37 -22.43 4.76 20.73
CA ASP A 37 -21.37 5.56 20.12
C ASP A 37 -21.26 6.98 20.72
N ALA A 38 -22.36 7.51 21.27
CA ALA A 38 -22.38 8.82 21.91
C ALA A 38 -21.61 8.87 23.24
N ASP A 39 -21.34 7.70 23.85
CA ASP A 39 -20.54 7.58 25.07
C ASP A 39 -19.03 7.67 24.78
N CYS A 40 -18.64 7.62 23.50
CA CYS A 40 -17.25 7.58 23.07
C CYS A 40 -16.70 8.96 22.67
N PRO A 41 -15.39 9.18 22.80
CA PRO A 41 -14.73 10.37 22.26
C PRO A 41 -14.99 10.53 20.75
N PRO A 42 -14.93 11.76 20.22
CA PRO A 42 -15.07 11.98 18.78
C PRO A 42 -14.07 11.13 17.98
N GLY A 43 -14.57 10.36 17.01
CA GLY A 43 -13.76 9.47 16.18
C GLY A 43 -13.70 8.02 16.67
N ASP A 44 -14.34 7.69 17.80
CA ASP A 44 -14.50 6.32 18.29
C ASP A 44 -15.95 5.84 18.13
N VAL A 45 -16.13 4.53 18.07
CA VAL A 45 -17.43 3.83 18.05
C VAL A 45 -17.49 2.79 19.16
N CYS A 46 -18.70 2.52 19.65
CA CYS A 46 -18.92 1.56 20.70
C CYS A 46 -18.97 0.13 20.14
N ARG A 47 -17.97 -0.68 20.47
CA ARG A 47 -17.86 -2.08 20.04
C ARG A 47 -17.56 -2.98 21.22
N ALA A 48 -18.40 -4.00 21.43
CA ALA A 48 -18.29 -4.94 22.54
C ALA A 48 -18.22 -4.25 23.93
N ASN A 49 -18.94 -3.14 24.11
CA ASN A 49 -18.94 -2.29 25.31
C ASN A 49 -17.64 -1.53 25.59
N TYR A 50 -16.75 -1.40 24.59
CA TYR A 50 -15.56 -0.57 24.65
C TYR A 50 -15.52 0.40 23.48
N CYS A 51 -15.08 1.63 23.72
CA CYS A 51 -14.82 2.59 22.66
C CYS A 51 -13.58 2.14 21.89
N GLN A 52 -13.73 1.97 20.59
CA GLN A 52 -12.65 1.65 19.68
C GLN A 52 -12.59 2.73 18.59
N PRO A 53 -11.42 3.01 18.00
CA PRO A 53 -11.32 3.92 16.86
C PRO A 53 -12.33 3.51 15.78
N ALA A 54 -13.20 4.45 15.41
CA ALA A 54 -13.98 4.35 14.19
C ALA A 54 -12.93 4.29 13.10
N GLY A 55 -12.67 3.09 12.57
CA GLY A 55 -11.57 2.84 11.65
C GLY A 55 -11.45 4.01 10.67
N LEU A 56 -10.25 4.59 10.57
CA LEU A 56 -9.98 5.68 9.65
C LEU A 56 -10.61 5.33 8.30
N PRO A 57 -11.24 6.30 7.60
CA PRO A 57 -11.67 6.04 6.23
C PRO A 57 -10.49 5.41 5.49
N PRO A 58 -10.69 4.30 4.78
CA PRO A 58 -9.59 3.57 4.18
C PRO A 58 -8.77 4.55 3.36
N THR A 59 -7.53 4.79 3.80
CA THR A 59 -6.58 5.62 3.06
C THR A 59 -6.25 4.83 1.81
N THR A 60 -6.83 5.23 0.70
CA THR A 60 -6.60 4.58 -0.58
C THR A 60 -5.49 5.31 -1.32
N THR A 61 -4.57 4.55 -1.91
CA THR A 61 -3.45 5.10 -2.70
C THR A 61 -3.49 4.52 -4.10
N ARG A 62 -3.47 5.36 -5.14
CA ARG A 62 -3.43 4.90 -6.54
C ARG A 62 -2.10 4.20 -6.84
N CYS A 63 -2.14 3.06 -7.52
CA CYS A 63 -0.98 2.28 -7.92
C CYS A 63 -1.21 1.67 -9.31
N GLY A 64 -0.73 2.33 -10.36
CA GLY A 64 -1.07 1.92 -11.73
C GLY A 64 -2.58 1.90 -11.96
N ASP A 65 -3.09 0.76 -12.42
CA ASP A 65 -4.52 0.50 -12.62
C ASP A 65 -5.23 0.00 -11.34
N ASN A 66 -4.48 -0.27 -10.28
CA ASN A 66 -5.01 -0.68 -8.98
C ASN A 66 -5.04 0.47 -7.97
N THR A 67 -5.73 0.24 -6.86
CA THR A 67 -5.78 1.15 -5.71
C THR A 67 -5.51 0.34 -4.44
N CYS A 68 -4.44 0.69 -3.74
CA CYS A 68 -4.03 0.04 -2.50
C CYS A 68 -4.89 0.52 -1.33
N LEU A 69 -5.16 -0.37 -0.37
CA LEU A 69 -5.99 -0.13 0.80
C LEU A 69 -5.15 0.38 1.99
N SER A 70 -5.80 0.69 3.12
CA SER A 70 -5.10 1.06 4.35
C SER A 70 -4.18 -0.07 4.83
N GLY A 71 -2.95 0.29 5.20
CA GLY A 71 -1.91 -0.65 5.61
C GLY A 71 -1.10 -1.25 4.45
N GLU A 72 -1.33 -0.77 3.23
CA GLU A 72 -0.55 -1.12 2.04
C GLU A 72 0.14 0.12 1.44
N PHE A 73 1.23 -0.11 0.72
CA PHE A 73 1.89 0.90 -0.11
C PHE A 73 1.95 0.45 -1.57
N CYS A 74 2.01 1.42 -2.49
CA CYS A 74 2.20 1.11 -3.90
C CYS A 74 3.61 0.56 -4.14
N CYS A 75 3.68 -0.72 -4.40
CA CYS A 75 4.92 -1.47 -4.46
C CYS A 75 5.50 -1.50 -5.87
N ASN A 76 4.63 -1.63 -6.87
CA ASN A 76 5.01 -1.49 -8.28
C ASN A 76 3.88 -0.82 -9.07
N PRO A 77 4.02 0.47 -9.44
CA PRO A 77 2.99 1.18 -10.16
C PRO A 77 2.82 0.70 -11.60
N SER A 78 3.84 0.16 -12.25
CA SER A 78 3.73 -0.40 -13.61
C SER A 78 2.87 -1.68 -13.63
N CYS A 79 2.88 -2.43 -12.53
CA CYS A 79 2.12 -3.67 -12.39
C CYS A 79 0.84 -3.52 -11.55
N GLY A 80 0.60 -2.33 -10.99
CA GLY A 80 -0.45 -2.10 -9.99
C GLY A 80 -0.34 -3.00 -8.75
N ILE A 81 0.87 -3.37 -8.33
CA ILE A 81 1.06 -4.26 -7.18
C ILE A 81 1.08 -3.43 -5.90
N CYS A 82 0.21 -3.80 -4.96
CA CYS A 82 0.19 -3.30 -3.59
C CYS A 82 0.91 -4.29 -2.67
N ALA A 83 1.70 -3.78 -1.74
CA ALA A 83 2.33 -4.60 -0.71
C ALA A 83 1.98 -4.10 0.69
N PRO A 84 1.88 -4.98 1.69
CA PRO A 84 1.69 -4.56 3.07
C PRO A 84 2.89 -3.73 3.56
N GLU A 85 2.65 -2.83 4.52
CA GLU A 85 3.73 -2.07 5.16
C GLU A 85 4.85 -2.97 5.69
N GLY A 86 6.10 -2.60 5.39
CA GLY A 86 7.28 -3.42 5.71
C GLY A 86 7.56 -4.59 4.75
N GLY A 87 6.70 -4.79 3.74
CA GLY A 87 6.93 -5.72 2.64
C GLY A 87 8.07 -5.30 1.71
N VAL A 88 8.42 -6.18 0.78
CA VAL A 88 9.46 -5.97 -0.24
C VAL A 88 8.85 -5.89 -1.63
N CYS A 89 9.55 -5.23 -2.55
CA CYS A 89 9.07 -5.00 -3.92
C CYS A 89 9.96 -5.61 -4.98
N THR A 90 9.31 -6.13 -6.02
CA THR A 90 9.92 -6.41 -7.31
C THR A 90 9.86 -5.16 -8.18
N GLN A 91 10.95 -4.85 -8.86
CA GLN A 91 11.05 -3.72 -9.81
C GLN A 91 10.94 -4.23 -11.24
N GLU A 92 9.95 -5.09 -11.48
CA GLU A 92 9.65 -5.56 -12.83
C GLU A 92 8.83 -4.52 -13.60
N ILE A 93 9.00 -4.47 -14.91
CA ILE A 93 8.19 -3.63 -15.78
C ILE A 93 7.07 -4.52 -16.29
N CYS A 94 5.83 -4.22 -15.90
CA CYS A 94 4.65 -4.84 -16.49
C CYS A 94 4.07 -3.95 -17.57
N ASN A 95 3.53 -4.61 -18.58
CA ASN A 95 2.68 -3.97 -19.57
C ASN A 95 1.26 -3.83 -18.98
N PRO A 96 0.55 -2.71 -19.22
CA PRO A 96 -0.83 -2.54 -18.77
C PRO A 96 -1.72 -3.68 -19.27
N ALA A 97 -2.68 -4.10 -18.44
CA ALA A 97 -3.66 -5.10 -18.84
C ALA A 97 -4.68 -4.49 -19.82
N CYS A 98 -5.19 -5.30 -20.76
CA CYS A 98 -6.14 -4.86 -21.77
C CYS A 98 -7.09 -5.99 -22.19
N ASN A 99 -8.23 -5.63 -22.76
CA ASN A 99 -9.14 -6.55 -23.44
C ASN A 99 -9.20 -6.27 -24.95
N SER A 100 -8.82 -5.06 -25.37
CA SER A 100 -8.78 -4.63 -26.76
C SER A 100 -7.70 -3.56 -26.97
N ASP A 101 -7.32 -3.29 -28.22
CA ASP A 101 -6.33 -2.26 -28.56
C ASP A 101 -6.73 -0.86 -28.09
N ALA A 102 -8.03 -0.61 -27.90
CA ALA A 102 -8.55 0.66 -27.41
C ALA A 102 -8.22 0.92 -25.93
N ASP A 103 -7.86 -0.12 -25.18
CA ASP A 103 -7.43 -0.01 -23.79
C ASP A 103 -5.95 0.43 -23.68
N CYS A 104 -5.21 0.37 -24.80
CA CYS A 104 -3.78 0.64 -24.85
C CYS A 104 -3.47 2.08 -25.32
N GLY A 105 -2.24 2.52 -25.07
CA GLY A 105 -1.75 3.81 -25.53
C GLY A 105 -1.61 3.89 -27.05
N GLN A 106 -1.37 5.10 -27.56
CA GLN A 106 -1.14 5.29 -29.00
C GLN A 106 0.09 4.50 -29.47
N GLY A 107 -0.07 3.68 -30.50
CA GLY A 107 1.01 2.83 -31.02
C GLY A 107 1.28 1.58 -30.18
N GLU A 108 0.28 1.14 -29.42
CA GLU A 108 0.25 -0.11 -28.70
C GLU A 108 -0.94 -0.95 -29.15
N ALA A 109 -0.85 -2.28 -29.00
CA ALA A 109 -1.98 -3.18 -29.20
C ALA A 109 -2.11 -4.17 -28.05
N CYS A 110 -3.32 -4.67 -27.87
CA CYS A 110 -3.62 -5.68 -26.89
C CYS A 110 -3.28 -7.07 -27.42
N LEU A 111 -2.30 -7.71 -26.80
CA LEU A 111 -1.86 -9.06 -27.11
C LEU A 111 -1.82 -9.90 -25.83
N ASP A 112 -2.47 -11.05 -25.84
CA ASP A 112 -2.54 -11.98 -24.71
C ASP A 112 -2.95 -11.31 -23.37
N GLY A 113 -3.76 -10.26 -23.44
CA GLY A 113 -4.27 -9.52 -22.28
C GLY A 113 -3.38 -8.38 -21.78
N TYR A 114 -2.31 -8.04 -22.51
CA TYR A 114 -1.39 -6.95 -22.16
C TYR A 114 -1.08 -6.03 -23.35
N CYS A 115 -0.82 -4.76 -23.07
CA CYS A 115 -0.48 -3.76 -24.09
C CYS A 115 0.99 -3.85 -24.50
N PHE A 116 1.28 -4.13 -25.76
CA PHE A 116 2.65 -4.14 -26.29
C PHE A 116 2.87 -2.98 -27.23
N LYS A 117 4.09 -2.43 -27.24
CA LYS A 117 4.52 -1.43 -28.23
C LYS A 117 4.65 -2.05 -29.61
N GLY A 118 4.01 -1.44 -30.60
CA GLY A 118 3.97 -1.93 -31.97
C GLY A 118 2.63 -1.67 -32.66
N GLU A 119 2.49 -2.21 -33.88
CA GLU A 119 1.31 -2.00 -34.72
C GLU A 119 0.65 -3.33 -35.08
N ARG A 120 -0.69 -3.39 -35.08
CA ARG A 120 -1.43 -4.56 -35.55
C ARG A 120 -1.33 -4.67 -37.08
N CYS A 121 -1.01 -5.86 -37.58
CA CYS A 121 -0.91 -6.16 -39.00
C CYS A 121 -1.69 -7.43 -39.32
N GLY A 122 -2.99 -7.27 -39.61
CA GLY A 122 -3.90 -8.42 -39.74
C GLY A 122 -3.98 -9.22 -38.43
N ASP A 123 -3.69 -10.52 -38.53
CA ASP A 123 -3.61 -11.43 -37.39
C ASP A 123 -2.25 -11.37 -36.67
N ASN A 124 -1.26 -10.65 -37.21
CA ASN A 124 0.08 -10.50 -36.63
C ASN A 124 0.25 -9.14 -35.92
N PHE A 125 1.32 -9.04 -35.12
CA PHE A 125 1.72 -7.81 -34.44
C PHE A 125 3.18 -7.47 -34.76
N CYS A 126 3.39 -6.25 -35.25
CA CYS A 126 4.69 -5.74 -35.63
C CYS A 126 5.35 -5.06 -34.43
N SER A 127 6.47 -5.61 -33.95
CA SER A 127 7.23 -5.05 -32.82
C SER A 127 7.77 -3.66 -33.12
N GLU A 128 8.17 -2.94 -32.07
CA GLU A 128 8.76 -1.60 -32.18
C GLU A 128 9.89 -1.55 -33.23
N GLY A 129 9.83 -0.55 -34.11
CA GLY A 129 10.78 -0.37 -35.22
C GLY A 129 10.41 -1.11 -36.51
N THR A 130 9.25 -1.76 -36.56
CA THR A 130 8.68 -2.34 -37.79
C THR A 130 7.29 -1.75 -38.09
N GLN A 131 6.89 -1.73 -39.35
CA GLN A 131 5.60 -1.21 -39.82
C GLN A 131 4.81 -2.32 -40.52
N CYS A 132 3.48 -2.25 -40.46
CA CYS A 132 2.64 -3.20 -41.19
C CYS A 132 2.84 -3.05 -42.70
N CYS A 133 3.31 -4.12 -43.33
CA CYS A 133 3.62 -4.16 -44.75
C CYS A 133 2.45 -4.72 -45.56
N ASN A 134 1.82 -5.79 -45.07
CA ASN A 134 0.62 -6.37 -45.67
C ASN A 134 -0.27 -6.97 -44.58
N ALA A 135 -1.43 -6.36 -44.35
CA ALA A 135 -2.38 -6.79 -43.33
C ALA A 135 -3.12 -8.10 -43.68
N LEU A 136 -3.20 -8.49 -44.96
CA LEU A 136 -3.84 -9.76 -45.36
C LEU A 136 -2.96 -10.96 -45.00
N SER A 137 -1.64 -10.81 -45.10
CA SER A 137 -0.66 -11.85 -44.80
C SER A 137 0.07 -11.64 -43.47
N GLY A 138 -0.24 -10.55 -42.75
CA GLY A 138 0.39 -10.17 -41.49
C GLY A 138 1.90 -9.93 -41.58
N ILE A 139 2.40 -9.44 -42.72
CA ILE A 139 3.83 -9.21 -42.93
C ILE A 139 4.23 -7.86 -42.31
N CYS A 140 5.29 -7.88 -41.50
CA CYS A 140 5.94 -6.68 -40.94
C CYS A 140 7.25 -6.41 -41.67
N ALA A 141 7.58 -5.14 -41.90
CA ALA A 141 8.85 -4.73 -42.52
C ALA A 141 9.50 -3.59 -41.75
N ALA A 142 10.82 -3.47 -41.81
CA ALA A 142 11.49 -2.29 -41.27
C ALA A 142 11.16 -1.03 -42.11
N PRO A 143 11.11 0.17 -41.51
CA PRO A 143 10.95 1.42 -42.25
C PRO A 143 12.01 1.56 -43.35
N GLY A 144 11.56 1.69 -44.60
CA GLY A 144 12.44 1.85 -45.76
C GLY A 144 12.85 0.55 -46.46
N GLU A 145 12.47 -0.62 -45.95
CA GLU A 145 12.57 -1.87 -46.72
C GLU A 145 11.41 -2.00 -47.72
N VAL A 146 11.69 -2.70 -48.84
CA VAL A 146 10.68 -2.92 -49.89
C VAL A 146 9.67 -3.94 -49.39
N CYS A 147 8.40 -3.53 -49.36
CA CYS A 147 7.29 -4.44 -49.15
C CYS A 147 7.15 -5.42 -50.31
N ALA A 148 7.67 -6.63 -50.13
CA ALA A 148 7.36 -7.74 -51.03
C ALA A 148 5.91 -8.16 -50.75
N GLN A 149 5.02 -7.87 -51.71
CA GLN A 149 3.59 -8.21 -51.66
C GLN A 149 3.35 -9.70 -51.91
#